data_AF-M1PVG0-F1
#
_entry.id   AF-M1PVG0-F1
#
_cell.length_a   1.000
_cell.length_b   1.000
_cell.length_c   1.000
_cell.angle_alpha   90.00
_cell.angle_beta   90.00
_cell.angle_gamma   90.00
#
_symmetry.space_group_name_H-M   'P 1'
#
loop_
_entity.id
_entity.type
_entity.pdbx_description
1 polymer ?
#
loop_
_entity_poly.entity_id
_entity_poly.type
_entity_poly.pdbx_seq_one_letter_code
_entity_poly.pdbx_strand_id
1 'polypeptide(L)'
;MWLSENFGSEVRGGENKKYQVTDNGFEILDRVHQLEQKEGMEVNSALEQVKEELTAKETSKDVDIKKETEDSKYVSLLEERVEELKQDKKRLQEKVDDMERRLLPSGPGERKSLMERIREWWISG
;
A
#
# COMPACT_ATOMS: atom_id res chain seq x y z
N MET A 1 28.15 -14.85 11.25
CA MET A 1 27.29 -13.65 11.32
C MET A 1 26.01 -14.05 12.04
N TRP A 2 25.84 -13.67 13.31
CA TRP A 2 24.80 -14.26 14.18
C TRP A 2 23.36 -14.00 13.69
N LEU A 3 23.04 -12.81 13.19
CA LEU A 3 21.67 -12.49 12.76
C LEU A 3 21.28 -13.18 11.45
N SER A 4 22.15 -13.22 10.44
CA SER A 4 21.84 -13.91 9.19
C SER A 4 21.78 -15.44 9.33
N GLU A 5 22.48 -16.00 10.32
CA GLU A 5 22.45 -17.42 10.65
C GLU A 5 21.18 -17.84 11.41
N ASN A 6 20.58 -16.93 12.19
CA ASN A 6 19.38 -17.21 12.99
C ASN A 6 18.07 -16.63 12.41
N PHE A 7 18.15 -15.64 11.53
CA PHE A 7 17.01 -14.88 10.97
C PHE A 7 17.13 -14.73 9.44
N GLY A 8 17.47 -15.82 8.76
CA GLY A 8 17.78 -15.81 7.32
C GLY A 8 16.58 -15.42 6.42
N SER A 9 15.35 -15.62 6.89
CA SER A 9 14.12 -15.22 6.18
C SER A 9 13.75 -13.74 6.41
N GLU A 10 14.07 -13.21 7.58
CA GLU A 10 13.69 -11.87 8.05
C GLU A 10 14.77 -10.84 7.74
N VAL A 11 16.02 -11.28 7.55
CA VAL A 11 17.17 -10.42 7.35
C VAL A 11 18.06 -10.96 6.24
N ARG A 12 18.34 -10.12 5.26
CA ARG A 12 19.38 -10.34 4.24
C ARG A 12 20.66 -9.63 4.65
N GLY A 13 21.79 -10.30 4.42
CA GLY A 13 23.12 -9.74 4.67
C GLY A 13 23.32 -8.43 3.91
N GLY A 14 23.92 -7.44 4.57
CA GLY A 14 24.32 -6.17 3.98
C GLY A 14 25.81 -5.87 4.21
N GLU A 15 26.36 -4.94 3.45
CA GLU A 15 27.76 -4.55 3.59
C GLU A 15 28.00 -3.70 4.86
N ASN A 16 29.21 -3.77 5.42
CA ASN A 16 29.64 -2.93 6.56
C ASN A 16 28.79 -3.05 7.84
N LYS A 17 28.46 -4.28 8.27
CA LYS A 17 27.63 -4.58 9.47
C LYS A 17 26.20 -4.03 9.40
N LYS A 18 25.74 -3.62 8.22
CA LYS A 18 24.33 -3.27 7.99
C LYS A 18 23.56 -4.53 7.62
N TYR A 19 22.30 -4.56 8.02
CA TYR A 19 21.38 -5.65 7.73
C TYR A 19 20.22 -5.08 6.95
N GLN A 20 19.86 -5.74 5.85
CA GLN A 20 18.64 -5.40 5.12
C GLN A 20 17.51 -6.24 5.67
N VAL A 21 16.56 -5.60 6.33
CA VAL A 21 15.34 -6.26 6.81
C VAL A 21 14.47 -6.56 5.59
N THR A 22 13.99 -7.81 5.48
CA THR A 22 13.07 -8.22 4.42
C THR A 22 11.64 -7.80 4.76
N ASP A 23 10.72 -7.88 3.81
CA ASP A 23 9.31 -7.55 4.04
C ASP A 23 8.73 -8.37 5.21
N ASN A 24 9.07 -9.66 5.30
CA ASN A 24 8.70 -10.50 6.45
C ASN A 24 9.25 -9.97 7.78
N GLY A 25 10.51 -9.51 7.78
CA GLY A 25 11.10 -8.90 8.98
C GLY A 25 10.42 -7.60 9.38
N PHE A 26 9.98 -6.79 8.39
CA PHE A 26 9.20 -5.59 8.65
C PHE A 26 7.81 -5.89 9.19
N GLU A 27 7.12 -6.92 8.68
CA GLU A 27 5.83 -7.35 9.21
C GLU A 27 5.92 -7.75 10.69
N ILE A 28 6.99 -8.46 11.07
CA ILE A 28 7.24 -8.86 12.47
C ILE A 28 7.44 -7.62 13.34
N LEU A 29 8.29 -6.68 12.90
CA LEU A 29 8.57 -5.46 13.63
C LEU A 29 7.33 -4.57 13.78
N ASP A 30 6.52 -4.46 12.71
CA ASP A 30 5.27 -3.70 12.75
C ASP A 30 4.28 -4.34 13.72
N ARG A 31 4.14 -5.67 13.72
CA ARG A 31 3.26 -6.36 14.66
C ARG A 31 3.68 -6.14 16.12
N VAL A 32 4.98 -6.23 16.42
CA VAL A 32 5.53 -5.92 17.75
C VAL A 32 5.24 -4.48 18.14
N HIS A 33 5.46 -3.53 17.23
CA HIS A 33 5.19 -2.12 17.48
C HIS A 33 3.71 -1.84 17.75
N GLN A 34 2.81 -2.54 17.06
CA GLN A 34 1.38 -2.43 17.32
C GLN A 34 0.99 -2.94 18.71
N LEU A 35 1.56 -4.07 19.16
CA LEU A 35 1.31 -4.60 20.52
C LEU A 35 1.85 -3.64 21.59
N GLU A 36 3.02 -3.04 21.36
CA GLU A 36 3.59 -2.05 22.27
C GLU A 36 2.71 -0.79 22.35
N GLN A 37 2.33 -0.21 21.21
CA GLN A 37 1.64 1.08 21.17
C GLN A 37 0.14 0.98 21.49
N LYS A 38 -0.53 -0.08 21.04
CA LYS A 38 -1.98 -0.21 21.18
C LYS A 38 -2.37 -0.95 22.45
N GLU A 39 -1.59 -1.94 22.85
CA GLU A 39 -1.89 -2.80 24.00
C GLU A 39 -1.02 -2.47 25.22
N GLY A 40 -0.04 -1.58 25.08
CA GLY A 40 0.86 -1.17 26.17
C GLY A 40 1.77 -2.30 26.65
N MET A 41 1.99 -3.30 25.79
CA MET A 41 2.76 -4.49 26.14
C MET A 41 4.26 -4.20 26.15
N GLU A 42 4.99 -4.79 27.10
CA GLU A 42 6.45 -4.72 27.12
C GLU A 42 7.04 -5.41 25.89
N VAL A 43 8.08 -4.82 25.30
CA VAL A 43 8.71 -5.27 24.04
C VAL A 43 9.06 -6.77 24.06
N ASN A 44 9.55 -7.29 25.18
CA ASN A 44 9.90 -8.71 25.29
C ASN A 44 8.67 -9.63 25.22
N SER A 45 7.58 -9.27 25.90
CA SER A 45 6.32 -10.01 25.85
C SER A 45 5.66 -9.92 24.49
N ALA A 46 5.71 -8.74 23.85
CA ALA A 46 5.22 -8.56 22.47
C ALA A 46 5.99 -9.44 21.47
N LEU A 47 7.31 -9.56 21.63
CA LEU A 47 8.14 -10.45 20.81
C LEU A 47 7.80 -11.93 21.03
N GLU A 48 7.56 -12.36 22.27
CA GLU A 48 7.16 -13.73 22.57
C GLU A 48 5.79 -14.06 21.95
N GLN A 49 4.82 -13.17 22.10
CA GLN A 49 3.51 -13.34 21.48
C GLN A 49 3.60 -13.43 19.95
N VAL A 50 4.39 -12.58 19.31
CA VAL A 50 4.57 -12.65 17.85
C VAL A 50 5.27 -13.95 17.42
N LYS A 51 6.22 -14.47 18.21
CA LYS A 51 6.81 -15.80 17.94
C LYS A 51 5.77 -16.91 18.05
N GLU A 52 4.88 -16.86 19.04
CA GLU A 52 3.77 -17.80 19.17
C GLU A 52 2.81 -17.70 17.98
N GLU A 53 2.45 -16.48 17.54
CA GLU A 53 1.61 -16.26 16.36
C GLU A 53 2.25 -16.87 15.09
N LEU A 54 3.56 -16.71 14.91
CA LEU A 54 4.27 -17.24 13.73
C LEU A 54 4.40 -18.76 13.75
N THR A 55 4.74 -19.36 14.90
CA THR A 55 4.81 -20.82 15.05
C THR A 55 3.43 -21.47 14.87
N ALA A 56 2.37 -20.86 15.41
CA ALA A 56 1.00 -21.28 15.14
C ALA A 56 0.65 -21.18 13.64
N LYS A 57 1.07 -20.10 12.97
CA LYS A 57 0.85 -19.92 11.52
C LYS A 57 1.59 -20.98 10.69
N GLU A 58 2.79 -21.40 11.10
CA GLU A 58 3.53 -22.48 10.44
C GLU A 58 2.86 -23.85 10.64
N THR A 59 2.37 -24.17 11.84
CA THR A 59 1.60 -25.40 12.09
C THR A 59 0.25 -25.42 11.37
N SER A 60 -0.32 -24.26 11.05
CA SER A 60 -1.57 -24.14 10.28
C SER A 60 -1.40 -24.26 8.75
N LYS A 61 -0.16 -24.30 8.24
CA LYS A 61 0.10 -24.51 6.80
C LYS A 61 -0.05 -25.99 6.37
N ASP A 62 -0.15 -26.92 7.32
CA ASP A 62 -0.47 -28.33 7.05
C ASP A 62 -1.98 -28.62 6.98
N VAL A 63 -2.84 -27.61 7.18
CA VAL A 63 -4.30 -27.74 6.99
C VAL A 63 -4.71 -26.84 5.83
N ASP A 64 -4.43 -27.32 4.64
CA ASP A 64 -5.20 -26.98 3.45
C ASP A 64 -6.69 -27.26 3.73
N ILE A 65 -7.58 -26.50 3.08
CA ILE A 65 -9.07 -26.56 3.16
C ILE A 65 -9.69 -25.66 4.26
N LYS A 66 -9.80 -24.34 3.96
CA LYS A 66 -10.94 -23.42 4.27
C LYS A 66 -10.60 -21.91 4.26
N LYS A 67 -9.72 -21.40 3.38
CA LYS A 67 -9.47 -19.95 3.25
C LYS A 67 -10.19 -19.22 2.10
N GLU A 68 -10.90 -19.93 1.23
CA GLU A 68 -11.51 -19.30 0.03
C GLU A 68 -12.71 -18.36 0.31
N THR A 69 -13.28 -18.32 1.52
CA THR A 69 -14.52 -17.56 1.77
C THR A 69 -14.31 -16.15 2.33
N GLU A 70 -13.18 -15.86 2.97
CA GLU A 70 -12.90 -14.52 3.52
C GLU A 70 -12.28 -13.60 2.45
N ASP A 71 -11.38 -14.12 1.63
CA ASP A 71 -10.74 -13.38 0.53
C ASP A 71 -11.79 -12.88 -0.49
N SER A 72 -12.85 -13.66 -0.73
CA SER A 72 -13.94 -13.27 -1.65
C SER A 72 -14.70 -12.01 -1.20
N LYS A 73 -14.90 -11.82 0.11
CA LYS A 73 -15.58 -10.62 0.65
C LYS A 73 -14.69 -9.38 0.59
N TYR A 74 -13.39 -9.54 0.85
CA TYR A 74 -12.44 -8.44 0.74
C TYR A 74 -12.22 -8.01 -0.72
N VAL A 75 -12.15 -8.96 -1.64
CA VAL A 75 -12.02 -8.68 -3.07
C VAL A 75 -13.26 -7.94 -3.59
N SER A 76 -14.46 -8.36 -3.23
CA SER A 76 -15.69 -7.66 -3.65
C SER A 76 -15.80 -6.23 -3.08
N LEU A 77 -15.38 -6.01 -1.83
CA LEU A 77 -15.33 -4.65 -1.24
C LEU A 77 -14.31 -3.75 -1.96
N LEU A 78 -13.17 -4.30 -2.35
CA LEU A 78 -12.15 -3.59 -3.11
C LEU A 78 -12.62 -3.26 -4.53
N GLU A 79 -13.31 -4.19 -5.19
CA GLU A 79 -13.91 -3.98 -6.51
C GLU A 79 -14.97 -2.88 -6.49
N GLU A 80 -15.85 -2.87 -5.48
CA GLU A 80 -16.85 -1.81 -5.27
C GLU A 80 -16.16 -0.45 -5.09
N ARG A 81 -15.13 -0.38 -4.24
CA ARG A 81 -14.39 0.86 -4.01
C ARG A 81 -13.67 1.37 -5.26
N VAL A 82 -13.12 0.47 -6.07
CA VAL A 82 -12.48 0.82 -7.35
C VAL A 82 -13.52 1.37 -8.32
N GLU A 83 -14.72 0.81 -8.35
CA GLU A 83 -15.78 1.27 -9.24
C GLU A 83 -16.31 2.66 -8.82
N GLU A 84 -16.49 2.91 -7.53
CA GLU A 84 -16.81 4.25 -7.00
C GLU A 84 -15.77 5.29 -7.43
N LEU A 85 -14.49 4.97 -7.27
CA LEU A 85 -13.39 5.88 -7.64
C LEU A 85 -13.33 6.15 -9.14
N LYS A 86 -13.68 5.17 -9.98
CA LYS A 86 -13.79 5.38 -11.43
C LYS A 86 -14.94 6.31 -11.79
N GLN A 87 -16.10 6.15 -11.14
CA GLN A 87 -17.25 7.02 -11.37
C GLN A 87 -16.96 8.45 -10.91
N ASP A 88 -16.33 8.62 -9.76
CA ASP A 88 -15.92 9.94 -9.26
C ASP A 88 -14.89 10.60 -10.18
N LYS A 89 -13.90 9.83 -10.66
CA LYS A 89 -12.94 10.33 -11.65
C LYS A 89 -13.63 10.79 -12.93
N LYS A 90 -14.59 10.00 -13.44
CA LYS A 90 -15.36 10.35 -14.64
C LYS A 90 -16.18 11.63 -14.41
N ARG A 91 -16.86 11.76 -13.27
CA ARG A 91 -17.64 12.95 -12.92
C ARG A 91 -16.77 14.20 -12.79
N LEU A 92 -15.59 14.07 -12.20
CA LEU A 92 -14.62 15.16 -12.11
C LEU A 92 -14.10 15.54 -13.48
N GLN A 93 -13.83 14.56 -14.34
CA GLN A 93 -13.39 14.81 -15.71
C GLN A 93 -14.47 15.52 -16.54
N GLU A 94 -15.74 15.12 -16.42
CA GLU A 94 -16.86 15.82 -17.06
C GLU A 94 -17.02 17.26 -16.56
N LYS A 95 -16.81 17.51 -15.26
CA LYS A 95 -16.82 18.88 -14.71
C LYS A 95 -15.65 19.70 -15.25
N VAL A 96 -14.47 19.11 -15.37
CA VAL A 96 -13.30 19.77 -15.96
C VAL A 96 -13.59 20.09 -17.42
N ASP A 97 -14.12 19.15 -18.20
CA ASP A 97 -14.47 19.35 -19.61
C ASP A 97 -15.56 20.42 -19.78
N ASP A 98 -16.58 20.47 -18.90
CA ASP A 98 -17.62 21.52 -18.93
C ASP A 98 -17.05 22.90 -18.58
N MET A 99 -16.14 22.97 -17.59
CA MET A 99 -15.43 24.20 -17.27
C MET A 99 -14.50 24.64 -18.41
N GLU A 100 -13.78 23.71 -19.05
CA GLU A 100 -12.96 23.99 -20.23
C GLU A 100 -13.84 24.53 -21.37
N ARG A 101 -15.01 23.92 -21.62
CA ARG A 101 -15.95 24.42 -22.65
C ARG A 101 -16.49 25.82 -22.35
N ARG A 102 -16.71 26.15 -21.08
CA ARG A 102 -17.20 27.48 -20.66
C ARG A 102 -16.11 28.55 -20.70
N LEU A 103 -14.86 28.16 -20.44
CA LEU A 103 -13.73 29.09 -20.38
C LEU A 103 -13.02 29.26 -21.73
N LEU A 104 -13.18 28.31 -22.66
CA LEU A 104 -12.64 28.41 -24.03
C LEU A 104 -13.65 29.11 -24.95
N PRO A 105 -13.33 30.29 -25.53
CA PRO A 105 -14.18 30.88 -26.56
C PRO A 105 -14.27 29.96 -27.78
N SER A 106 -15.48 29.77 -28.31
CA SER A 106 -15.75 28.99 -29.53
C SER A 106 -15.26 29.71 -30.80
N GLY A 107 -13.99 30.08 -30.85
CA GLY A 107 -13.33 30.67 -32.01
C GLY A 107 -12.48 29.63 -32.77
N PRO A 108 -12.42 29.68 -34.11
CA PRO A 108 -11.68 28.72 -34.94
C PRO A 108 -10.17 29.02 -34.93
N GLY A 109 -9.54 28.89 -33.77
CA GLY A 109 -8.11 29.09 -33.60
C GLY A 109 -7.61 28.36 -32.36
N GLU A 110 -6.94 27.23 -32.60
CA GLU A 110 -6.10 26.48 -31.64
C GLU A 110 -6.78 26.05 -30.33
N ARG A 111 -7.47 24.90 -30.40
CA ARG A 111 -7.89 24.13 -29.23
C ARG A 111 -6.66 23.50 -28.53
N LYS A 112 -5.89 24.28 -27.79
CA LYS A 112 -4.96 23.74 -26.78
C LYS A 112 -5.69 23.63 -25.45
N SER A 113 -5.59 22.49 -24.77
CA SER A 113 -6.21 22.29 -23.45
C SER A 113 -5.63 23.31 -22.45
N LEU A 114 -6.43 23.71 -21.47
CA LEU A 114 -6.03 24.67 -20.44
C LEU A 114 -4.80 24.15 -19.67
N MET A 115 -4.71 22.84 -19.50
CA MET A 115 -3.56 22.14 -18.90
C MET A 115 -2.30 22.21 -19.78
N GLU A 116 -2.44 22.19 -21.10
CA GLU A 116 -1.31 22.37 -22.02
C GLU A 116 -0.76 23.79 -21.94
N ARG A 117 -1.63 24.81 -21.83
CA ARG A 117 -1.19 26.21 -21.66
C ARG A 117 -0.50 26.45 -20.32
N ILE A 118 -1.02 25.85 -19.23
CA ILE A 118 -0.37 25.91 -17.91
C ILE A 118 1.01 25.24 -17.99
N ARG A 119 1.12 24.10 -18.66
CA ARG A 119 2.39 23.38 -18.85
C ARG A 119 3.40 24.17 -19.67
N GLU A 120 2.97 24.81 -20.76
CA GLU A 120 3.82 25.68 -21.59
C GLU A 120 4.36 26.87 -20.78
N TRP A 121 3.52 27.46 -19.92
CA TRP A 121 3.93 28.56 -19.03
C TRP A 121 4.98 28.13 -18.01
N TRP A 122 4.86 26.91 -17.49
CA TRP A 122 5.79 26.34 -16.51
C TRP A 122 7.13 25.91 -17.11
N ILE A 123 7.17 25.62 -18.41
CA ILE A 123 8.39 25.24 -19.14
C ILE A 123 9.11 26.47 -19.72
N SER A 124 8.39 27.58 -19.94
CA SER A 124 8.93 28.80 -20.56
C SER A 124 9.38 29.88 -19.55
N GLY A 125 9.25 29.62 -18.24
CA GLY A 125 9.75 30.48 -17.15
C GLY A 125 10.98 29.86 -16.51
#